data_AF-A0A6F8YIT1-F1
#
_entry.id   AF-A0A6F8YIT1-F1
#
_cell.length_a   1.000
_cell.length_b   1.000
_cell.length_c   1.000
_cell.angle_alpha   90.00
_cell.angle_beta   90.00
_cell.angle_gamma   90.00
#
_symmetry.space_group_name_H-M   'P 1'
#
loop_
_entity.id
_entity.type
_entity.pdbx_description
1 polymer ?
#
loop_
_entity_poly.entity_id
_entity_poly.type
_entity_poly.pdbx_seq_one_letter_code
_entity_poly.pdbx_strand_id
1 'polypeptide(L)'
;MTVAQLSPSGSDDDVQVRPPNTRLRQARLRTPSPADGRFVMSRQELAEAVNAHVFQTTGRVSVMDAHYVARLERGIRRYPNDDYRAAFRAVLGVATDVELGFTQPGRPLEAFVTTVEEQSDGSVTQLVVAPGMAVVIVPADHPALLALVADHQERL
;
A
#
# COMPACT_ATOMS: atom_id res chain seq x y z
N MET A 1 43.35 -12.39 37.03
CA MET A 1 41.94 -12.28 37.47
C MET A 1 41.19 -11.55 36.37
N THR A 2 40.44 -12.28 35.55
CA THR A 2 39.73 -11.77 34.38
C THR A 2 38.35 -11.30 34.82
N VAL A 3 38.10 -9.99 34.79
CA VAL A 3 36.77 -9.43 34.97
C VAL A 3 35.96 -9.70 33.71
N ALA A 4 34.99 -10.60 33.83
CA ALA A 4 33.98 -10.84 32.82
C ALA A 4 33.16 -9.57 32.62
N GLN A 5 33.24 -8.98 31.41
CA GLN A 5 32.30 -7.95 31.00
C GLN A 5 30.92 -8.58 30.87
N LEU A 6 30.00 -8.13 31.71
CA LEU A 6 28.57 -8.33 31.53
C LEU A 6 28.17 -7.53 30.28
N SER A 7 27.97 -8.22 29.15
CA SER A 7 27.29 -7.63 28.00
C SER A 7 25.87 -7.27 28.42
N PRO A 8 25.37 -6.04 28.19
CA PRO A 8 23.94 -5.80 28.28
C PRO A 8 23.28 -6.62 27.19
N SER A 9 22.53 -7.63 27.62
CA SER A 9 21.60 -8.43 26.85
C SER A 9 20.68 -7.49 26.06
N GLY A 10 20.98 -7.32 24.76
CA GLY A 10 20.07 -6.71 23.81
C GLY A 10 18.89 -7.64 23.61
N SER A 11 17.86 -7.51 24.43
CA SER A 11 16.60 -8.24 24.33
C SER A 11 15.59 -7.51 25.18
N ASP A 12 14.99 -6.47 24.62
CA ASP A 12 13.55 -6.19 24.77
C ASP A 12 13.24 -4.97 23.90
N ASP A 13 12.42 -5.22 22.87
CA ASP A 13 11.62 -4.21 22.19
C ASP A 13 12.36 -3.05 21.51
N ASP A 14 13.09 -3.36 20.43
CA ASP A 14 13.20 -2.42 19.31
C ASP A 14 11.80 -2.30 18.65
N VAL A 15 10.84 -1.69 19.36
CA VAL A 15 9.59 -1.25 18.76
C VAL A 15 10.02 -0.29 17.68
N GLN A 16 10.10 -0.76 16.43
CA GLN A 16 10.22 0.13 15.30
C GLN A 16 9.09 1.16 15.42
N VAL A 17 9.43 2.35 15.91
CA VAL A 17 8.52 3.48 16.03
C VAL A 17 8.31 3.96 14.61
N ARG A 18 7.41 3.26 13.90
CA ARG A 18 7.04 3.62 12.54
C ARG A 18 6.45 5.03 12.60
N PRO A 19 6.72 5.87 11.59
CA PRO A 19 6.18 7.22 11.57
C PRO A 19 4.65 7.19 11.62
N PRO A 20 4.01 8.12 12.36
CA PRO A 20 2.56 8.25 12.38
C PRO A 20 1.96 8.36 10.97
N ASN A 21 0.74 7.86 10.79
CA ASN A 21 -0.02 8.06 9.57
C ASN A 21 -0.64 9.47 9.57
N THR A 22 0.18 10.46 9.21
CA THR A 22 -0.24 11.85 9.11
C THR A 22 -1.28 12.06 8.01
N ARG A 23 -1.25 11.26 6.93
CA ARG A 23 -2.20 11.36 5.81
C ARG A 23 -3.63 11.06 6.23
N LEU A 24 -3.87 9.93 6.90
CA LEU A 24 -5.19 9.59 7.44
C LEU A 24 -5.67 10.66 8.43
N ARG A 25 -4.79 11.11 9.34
CA ARG A 25 -5.13 12.14 10.32
C ARG A 25 -5.56 13.44 9.63
N GLN A 26 -4.82 13.89 8.61
CA GLN A 26 -5.14 15.11 7.87
C GLN A 26 -6.41 14.98 7.03
N ALA A 27 -6.68 13.81 6.44
CA ALA A 27 -7.95 13.57 5.73
C ALA A 27 -9.15 13.72 6.69
N ARG A 28 -9.08 13.12 7.88
CA ARG A 28 -10.12 13.26 8.90
C ARG A 28 -10.29 14.72 9.34
N LEU A 29 -9.19 15.42 9.64
CA LEU A 29 -9.26 16.82 10.12
C LEU A 29 -9.78 17.80 9.06
N ARG A 30 -9.69 17.47 7.78
CA ARG A 30 -10.29 18.25 6.68
C ARG A 30 -11.78 17.96 6.47
N THR A 31 -12.28 16.88 7.06
CA THR A 31 -13.68 16.47 6.92
C THR A 31 -14.50 17.14 8.04
N PRO A 32 -15.57 17.87 7.72
CA PRO A 32 -16.49 18.40 8.74
C PRO A 32 -17.15 17.26 9.53
N SER A 33 -17.44 17.50 10.81
CA SER A 33 -18.22 16.58 11.63
C SER A 33 -19.63 16.45 11.02
N PRO A 34 -20.14 15.20 10.84
CA PRO A 34 -21.53 14.99 10.42
C PRO A 34 -22.56 15.47 11.43
N ALA A 35 -22.22 15.49 12.72
CA ALA A 35 -23.10 15.93 13.80
C ALA A 35 -23.16 17.48 13.91
N ASP A 36 -22.02 18.15 13.74
CA ASP A 36 -21.94 19.61 13.71
C ASP A 36 -20.81 20.04 12.75
N GLY A 37 -21.20 20.48 11.55
CA GLY A 37 -20.27 20.87 10.49
C GLY A 37 -19.35 22.05 10.79
N ARG A 38 -19.49 22.72 11.95
CA ARG A 38 -18.52 23.72 12.43
C ARG A 38 -17.27 23.09 13.03
N PHE A 39 -17.34 21.82 13.44
CA PHE A 39 -16.22 21.08 13.99
C PHE A 39 -15.63 20.13 12.95
N VAL A 40 -14.38 19.71 13.19
CA VAL A 40 -13.74 18.64 12.42
C VAL A 40 -14.25 17.28 12.87
N MET A 41 -14.28 16.32 11.95
CA MET A 41 -14.70 14.96 12.24
C MET A 41 -13.82 14.33 13.34
N SER A 42 -14.45 13.84 14.39
CA SER A 42 -13.81 13.09 15.46
C SER A 42 -13.42 11.67 15.00
N ARG A 43 -12.60 10.99 15.79
CA ARG A 43 -12.25 9.58 15.52
C ARG A 43 -13.46 8.66 15.65
N GLN A 44 -14.37 8.98 16.57
CA GLN A 44 -15.58 8.20 16.81
C GLN A 44 -16.53 8.32 15.62
N GLU A 45 -16.78 9.55 15.16
CA GLU A 45 -17.62 9.77 13.98
C GLU A 45 -17.03 9.09 12.74
N LEU A 46 -15.70 9.13 12.56
CA LEU A 46 -15.06 8.40 11.46
C LEU A 46 -15.30 6.89 11.57
N ALA A 47 -15.16 6.32 12.77
CA ALA A 47 -15.38 4.89 12.99
C ALA A 47 -16.84 4.50 12.70
N GLU A 48 -17.80 5.29 13.16
CA GLU A 48 -19.23 5.09 12.92
C GLU A 48 -19.58 5.20 11.43
N ALA A 49 -19.07 6.22 10.74
CA ALA A 49 -19.28 6.39 9.30
C ALA A 49 -18.69 5.22 8.49
N VAL A 50 -17.51 4.74 8.87
CA VAL A 50 -16.88 3.57 8.24
C VAL A 50 -17.70 2.30 8.50
N ASN A 51 -18.16 2.07 9.73
CA ASN A 51 -19.02 0.92 10.05
C ASN A 51 -20.32 0.96 9.24
N ALA A 52 -20.97 2.13 9.17
CA ALA A 52 -22.17 2.32 8.38
C ALA A 52 -21.93 2.00 6.90
N HIS A 53 -20.81 2.46 6.33
CA HIS A 53 -20.46 2.18 4.94
C HIS A 53 -20.17 0.70 4.69
N VAL A 54 -19.44 0.02 5.58
CA VAL A 54 -19.17 -1.43 5.47
C VAL A 54 -20.48 -2.23 5.55
N PHE A 55 -21.38 -1.83 6.44
CA PHE A 55 -22.69 -2.47 6.55
C PHE A 55 -23.53 -2.26 5.28
N GLN A 56 -23.59 -1.04 4.76
CA GLN A 56 -24.34 -0.73 3.54
C GLN A 56 -23.82 -1.47 2.31
N THR A 57 -22.51 -1.65 2.20
CA THR A 57 -21.87 -2.26 1.02
C THR A 57 -21.78 -3.79 1.08
N THR A 58 -21.64 -4.37 2.29
CA THR A 58 -21.39 -5.81 2.45
C THR A 58 -22.46 -6.57 3.24
N GLY A 59 -23.39 -5.85 3.89
CA GLY A 59 -24.39 -6.43 4.79
C GLY A 59 -23.84 -6.95 6.12
N ARG A 60 -22.52 -6.83 6.36
CA ARG A 60 -21.87 -7.33 7.58
C ARG A 60 -21.75 -6.24 8.63
N VAL A 61 -22.06 -6.59 9.87
CA VAL A 61 -21.86 -5.71 11.02
C VAL A 61 -20.38 -5.61 11.33
N SER A 62 -19.89 -4.37 11.45
CA SER A 62 -18.54 -4.04 11.87
C SER A 62 -18.56 -3.28 13.20
N VAL A 63 -17.54 -3.49 14.03
CA VAL A 63 -17.38 -2.88 15.36
C VAL A 63 -16.12 -2.01 15.43
N MET A 64 -15.77 -1.30 14.35
CA MET A 64 -14.66 -0.34 14.42
C MET A 64 -14.98 0.76 15.44
N ASP A 65 -14.00 1.09 16.28
CA ASP A 65 -14.11 2.14 17.29
C ASP A 65 -13.07 3.26 17.08
N ALA A 66 -13.22 4.35 17.85
CA ALA A 66 -12.27 5.45 17.84
C ALA A 66 -10.83 5.02 18.19
N HIS A 67 -10.66 3.95 18.98
CA HIS A 67 -9.35 3.43 19.37
C HIS A 67 -8.64 2.74 18.20
N TYR A 68 -9.35 1.99 17.37
CA TYR A 68 -8.84 1.41 16.15
C TYR A 68 -8.38 2.49 15.17
N VAL A 69 -9.18 3.55 15.00
CA VAL A 69 -8.78 4.73 14.20
C VAL A 69 -7.52 5.38 14.78
N ALA A 70 -7.43 5.53 16.10
CA ALA A 70 -6.22 6.08 16.74
C ALA A 70 -4.98 5.21 16.49
N ARG A 71 -5.12 3.88 16.49
CA ARG A 71 -4.02 2.95 16.13
C ARG A 71 -3.59 3.11 14.67
N LEU A 72 -4.52 3.35 13.75
CA LEU A 72 -4.18 3.62 12.35
C LEU A 72 -3.44 4.96 12.21
N GLU A 73 -3.93 6.02 12.84
CA GLU A 73 -3.28 7.34 12.82
C GLU A 73 -1.88 7.32 13.45
N ARG A 74 -1.66 6.52 14.51
CA ARG A 74 -0.34 6.32 15.12
C ARG A 74 0.59 5.44 14.28
N GLY A 75 0.08 4.78 13.24
CA GLY A 75 0.86 3.87 12.41
C GLY A 75 1.09 2.48 13.01
N ILE A 76 0.42 2.14 14.12
CA ILE A 76 0.47 0.80 14.75
C ILE A 76 -0.13 -0.24 13.81
N ARG A 77 -1.20 0.12 13.08
CA ARG A 77 -1.67 -0.63 11.91
C ARG A 77 -1.60 0.28 10.69
N ARG A 78 -1.06 -0.23 9.57
CA ARG A 78 -0.85 0.56 8.34
C ARG A 78 -1.70 0.10 7.17
N TYR A 79 -2.26 -1.10 7.26
CA TYR A 79 -3.00 -1.70 6.17
C TYR A 79 -4.24 -2.39 6.72
N PRO A 80 -5.39 -1.69 6.81
CA PRO A 80 -6.69 -2.31 7.06
C PRO A 80 -7.05 -3.31 5.97
N ASN A 81 -8.03 -4.18 6.22
CA ASN A 81 -8.58 -5.06 5.19
C ASN A 81 -9.28 -4.28 4.07
N ASP A 82 -9.59 -4.97 2.98
CA ASP A 82 -10.09 -4.35 1.75
C ASP A 82 -11.41 -3.58 1.95
N ASP A 83 -12.35 -4.17 2.69
CA ASP A 83 -13.65 -3.54 2.98
C ASP A 83 -13.48 -2.23 3.77
N TYR A 84 -12.61 -2.22 4.78
CA TYR A 84 -12.34 -1.01 5.55
C TYR A 84 -11.61 0.03 4.71
N ARG A 85 -10.64 -0.37 3.87
CA ARG A 85 -9.95 0.60 3.00
C ARG A 85 -10.92 1.24 2.01
N ALA A 86 -11.80 0.45 1.39
CA ALA A 86 -12.87 0.97 0.53
C ALA A 86 -13.79 1.95 1.28
N ALA A 87 -14.22 1.59 2.50
CA ALA A 87 -15.06 2.44 3.33
C ALA A 87 -14.36 3.75 3.74
N PHE A 88 -13.09 3.70 4.16
CA PHE A 88 -12.32 4.90 4.48
C PHE A 88 -12.20 5.84 3.28
N ARG A 89 -11.97 5.29 2.08
CA ARG A 89 -11.89 6.09 0.84
C ARG A 89 -13.21 6.79 0.55
N ALA A 90 -14.31 6.07 0.64
CA ALA A 90 -15.65 6.63 0.41
C ALA A 90 -16.02 7.71 1.44
N VAL A 91 -15.78 7.45 2.74
CA VAL A 91 -16.13 8.39 3.82
C VAL A 91 -15.29 9.67 3.78
N LEU A 92 -13.99 9.55 3.49
CA LEU A 92 -13.07 10.69 3.48
C LEU A 92 -12.95 11.37 2.10
N GLY A 93 -13.70 10.89 1.09
CA GLY A 93 -13.74 11.49 -0.25
C GLY A 93 -12.41 11.43 -1.00
N VAL A 94 -11.66 10.34 -0.85
CA VAL A 94 -10.35 10.15 -1.51
C VAL A 94 -10.39 8.98 -2.49
N ALA A 95 -9.60 9.03 -3.55
CA ALA A 95 -9.66 8.02 -4.61
C ALA A 95 -8.87 6.76 -4.27
N THR A 96 -7.72 6.92 -3.61
CA THR A 96 -6.74 5.83 -3.44
C THR A 96 -6.32 5.60 -1.99
N ASP A 97 -5.87 4.37 -1.71
CA ASP A 97 -5.36 3.94 -0.40
C ASP A 97 -4.09 4.73 0.00
N VAL A 98 -3.28 5.10 -1.00
CA VAL A 98 -2.02 5.84 -0.82
C VAL A 98 -2.26 7.25 -0.29
N GLU A 99 -3.36 7.90 -0.71
CA GLU A 99 -3.76 9.21 -0.19
C GLU A 99 -4.08 9.20 1.31
N LEU A 100 -4.47 8.04 1.84
CA LEU A 100 -4.68 7.81 3.27
C LEU A 100 -3.46 7.24 3.99
N GLY A 101 -2.35 7.04 3.26
CA GLY A 101 -1.16 6.41 3.81
C GLY A 101 -1.33 4.92 4.12
N PHE A 102 -2.33 4.27 3.53
CA PHE A 102 -2.48 2.82 3.60
C PHE A 102 -1.50 2.18 2.61
N THR A 103 -0.44 1.59 3.16
CA THR A 103 0.61 0.92 2.38
C THR A 103 0.67 -0.52 2.82
N GLN A 104 0.57 -1.45 1.85
CA GLN A 104 0.79 -2.86 2.13
C GLN A 104 2.18 -3.02 2.77
N PRO A 105 2.33 -3.81 3.84
CA PRO A 105 3.65 -4.18 4.30
C PRO A 105 4.34 -4.84 3.10
N GLY A 106 5.44 -4.25 2.63
CA GLY A 106 6.18 -4.86 1.53
C GLY A 106 6.47 -6.31 1.89
N ARG A 107 6.15 -7.24 0.99
CA ARG A 107 6.91 -8.50 1.00
C ARG A 107 8.36 -8.08 0.87
N PRO A 108 9.30 -8.64 1.65
CA PRO A 108 10.67 -8.67 1.22
C PRO A 108 10.65 -9.12 -0.23
N LEU A 109 11.11 -8.28 -1.14
CA LEU A 109 11.45 -8.74 -2.48
C LEU A 109 12.61 -9.69 -2.23
N GLU A 110 12.30 -10.98 -2.02
CA GLU A 110 13.26 -12.02 -2.35
C GLU A 110 13.54 -11.77 -3.81
N ALA A 111 14.69 -11.14 -4.08
CA ALA A 111 15.17 -10.94 -5.42
C ALA A 111 15.28 -12.33 -6.02
N PHE A 112 14.26 -12.75 -6.77
CA PHE A 112 14.35 -13.93 -7.60
C PHE A 112 15.33 -13.58 -8.73
N VAL A 113 16.62 -13.75 -8.43
CA VAL A 113 17.67 -13.83 -9.43
C VAL A 113 17.49 -15.19 -10.07
N THR A 114 16.79 -15.24 -11.20
CA THR A 114 16.94 -16.38 -12.10
C THR A 114 18.22 -16.10 -12.91
N THR A 115 19.27 -16.86 -12.64
CA THR A 115 20.44 -16.91 -13.51
C THR A 115 19.96 -17.34 -14.89
N VAL A 116 20.13 -16.46 -15.88
CA VAL A 116 19.87 -16.78 -17.29
C VAL A 116 21.12 -17.50 -17.81
N GLU A 117 20.97 -18.73 -18.31
CA GLU A 117 22.06 -19.40 -19.03
C GLU A 117 22.29 -18.69 -20.36
N GLU A 118 23.51 -18.24 -20.57
CA GLU A 118 24.01 -17.67 -21.82
C GLU A 118 24.00 -18.75 -22.91
N GLN A 119 23.16 -18.60 -23.94
CA GLN A 119 23.21 -19.45 -25.14
C GLN A 119 24.02 -18.77 -26.24
N SER A 120 24.87 -19.58 -26.88
CA SER A 120 26.06 -19.21 -27.66
C SER A 120 25.84 -18.51 -29.01
N ASP A 121 24.79 -17.69 -29.17
CA ASP A 121 24.48 -16.98 -30.44
C ASP A 121 24.39 -15.44 -30.28
N GLY A 122 24.96 -14.88 -29.22
CA GLY A 122 25.30 -13.44 -29.17
C GLY A 122 24.15 -12.43 -29.17
N SER A 123 22.88 -12.83 -29.02
CA SER A 123 21.74 -11.89 -28.95
C SER A 123 21.22 -11.72 -27.53
N VAL A 124 21.50 -10.57 -26.91
CA VAL A 124 21.00 -10.19 -25.58
C VAL A 124 19.76 -9.31 -25.74
N THR A 125 18.61 -9.75 -25.25
CA THR A 125 17.43 -8.88 -25.07
C THR A 125 17.27 -8.58 -23.58
N GLN A 126 17.53 -7.34 -23.15
CA GLN A 126 17.34 -6.94 -21.76
C GLN A 126 15.93 -6.34 -21.55
N LEU A 127 15.25 -6.77 -20.49
CA LEU A 127 14.04 -6.13 -19.96
C LEU A 127 14.34 -5.54 -18.57
N VAL A 128 14.08 -4.24 -18.41
CA VAL A 128 14.05 -3.56 -17.10
C VAL A 128 12.60 -3.54 -16.59
N VAL A 129 12.35 -4.03 -15.39
CA VAL A 129 11.00 -4.11 -14.79
C VAL A 129 10.77 -2.98 -13.80
N ALA A 130 9.76 -2.15 -14.06
CA ALA A 130 9.19 -1.23 -13.07
C ALA A 130 7.94 -1.85 -12.41
N PRO A 131 7.68 -1.61 -11.11
CA PRO A 131 6.54 -2.20 -10.41
C PRO A 131 5.21 -1.57 -10.84
N GLY A 132 4.24 -2.39 -11.26
CA GLY A 132 2.85 -1.98 -11.50
C GLY A 132 2.25 -2.33 -12.86
N MET A 133 3.01 -2.88 -13.81
CA MET A 133 2.47 -3.35 -15.10
C MET A 133 2.27 -4.86 -15.13
N ALA A 134 1.14 -5.30 -15.69
CA ALA A 134 0.96 -6.68 -16.15
C ALA A 134 1.95 -6.94 -17.29
N VAL A 135 2.84 -7.92 -17.11
CA VAL A 135 3.81 -8.31 -18.14
C VAL A 135 3.09 -9.24 -19.12
N VAL A 136 2.94 -8.80 -20.38
CA VAL A 136 2.61 -9.70 -21.50
C VAL A 136 3.92 -10.00 -22.21
N ILE A 137 4.38 -11.25 -22.08
CA ILE A 137 5.56 -11.76 -22.78
C ILE A 137 5.12 -12.13 -24.19
N VAL A 138 5.71 -11.50 -25.20
CA VAL A 138 5.42 -11.78 -26.61
C VAL A 138 6.71 -12.29 -27.26
N PRO A 139 6.73 -13.47 -27.92
CA PRO A 139 7.92 -13.94 -28.61
C PRO A 139 8.31 -12.98 -29.75
N ALA A 140 9.60 -12.93 -30.10
CA ALA A 140 10.12 -12.04 -31.16
C ALA A 140 9.42 -12.25 -32.52
N ASP A 141 8.90 -13.46 -32.73
CA ASP A 141 8.20 -13.87 -33.96
C ASP A 141 6.71 -13.49 -33.94
N HIS A 142 6.24 -12.78 -32.91
CA HIS A 142 4.82 -12.49 -32.75
C HIS A 142 4.35 -11.41 -33.75
N PRO A 143 3.26 -11.65 -34.50
CA PRO A 143 2.86 -10.80 -35.61
C PRO A 143 2.52 -9.35 -35.20
N ALA A 144 2.07 -9.15 -33.95
CA ALA A 144 1.78 -7.82 -33.42
C ALA A 144 3.04 -6.94 -33.24
N LEU A 145 4.20 -7.55 -32.98
CA LEU A 145 5.46 -6.83 -32.76
C LEU A 145 6.07 -6.42 -34.12
N LEU A 146 5.97 -7.29 -35.13
CA LEU A 146 6.37 -7.01 -36.50
C LEU A 146 5.55 -5.88 -37.13
N ALA A 147 4.23 -5.85 -36.90
CA ALA A 147 3.37 -4.78 -37.42
C ALA A 147 3.68 -3.40 -36.81
N LEU A 148 4.03 -3.36 -35.52
CA LEU A 148 4.37 -2.12 -34.81
C LEU A 148 5.73 -1.54 -35.24
N VAL A 149 6.70 -2.41 -35.53
CA VAL A 149 8.02 -2.00 -36.03
C VAL A 149 7.92 -1.49 -37.47
N ALA A 150 7.05 -2.06 -38.30
CA ALA A 150 6.83 -1.59 -39.66
C ALA A 150 6.21 -0.18 -39.72
N ASP A 151 5.18 0.12 -38.90
CA ASP A 151 4.53 1.45 -38.86
C ASP A 151 5.47 2.56 -38.36
N HIS A 152 6.50 2.20 -37.59
CA HIS A 152 7.51 3.14 -37.10
C HIS A 152 8.58 3.48 -38.16
N GLN A 153 8.88 2.53 -39.05
CA GLN A 153 9.89 2.71 -40.11
C GLN A 153 9.37 3.58 -41.27
N GLU A 154 8.05 3.63 -41.50
CA GLU A 154 7.46 4.45 -42.57
C GLU A 154 7.25 5.93 -42.19
N ARG A 155 7.64 6.34 -40.98
CA ARG A 155 7.52 7.73 -40.49
C ARG A 155 8.86 8.47 -40.37
N LEU A 156 9.93 7.91 -40.93
CA LEU A 156 11.27 8.51 -41.04
C LEU A 156 11.69 8.59 -42.50
#